data_AF-A0A4Y7U2F4-F1
#
_entry.id   AF-A0A4Y7U2F4-F1
#
_cell.length_a   1.000
_cell.length_b   1.000
_cell.length_c   1.000
_cell.angle_alpha   90.00
_cell.angle_beta   90.00
_cell.angle_gamma   90.00
#
_symmetry.space_group_name_H-M   'P 1'
#
loop_
_entity.id
_entity.type
_entity.pdbx_description
1 polymer ?
#
loop_
_entity_poly.entity_id
_entity_poly.type
_entity_poly.pdbx_seq_one_letter_code
_entity_poly.pdbx_strand_id
1 'polypeptide(L)' 'MKKYTNTGSKDTRSGFGAGMTELGQKNENVVALCADLIGSLKFDDFKKNHPERFFQIG' A
#
# COMPACT_ATOMS: atom_id res chain seq x y z
N MET A 1 33.06 5.36 -11.47
CA MET A 1 31.79 4.61 -11.39
C MET A 1 31.08 4.99 -10.10
N LYS A 2 29.79 5.37 -10.17
CA LYS A 2 28.98 5.64 -8.99
C LYS A 2 28.69 4.29 -8.31
N LYS A 3 29.11 4.11 -7.06
CA LYS A 3 28.79 2.89 -6.28
C LYS A 3 27.33 3.01 -5.82
N TYR A 4 26.48 2.09 -6.25
CA TYR A 4 25.12 1.97 -5.74
C TYR A 4 25.12 0.90 -4.65
N THR A 5 24.83 1.31 -3.42
CA THR A 5 24.69 0.40 -2.29
C THR A 5 23.28 -0.19 -2.32
N ASN A 6 23.16 -1.52 -2.26
CA ASN A 6 21.86 -2.18 -2.11
C ASN A 6 21.22 -1.72 -0.79
N THR A 7 19.99 -1.19 -0.84
CA THR A 7 19.24 -0.66 0.31
C THR A 7 18.33 -1.70 0.96
N GLY A 8 18.47 -2.97 0.58
CA GLY A 8 17.66 -4.11 1.02
C GLY A 8 16.98 -4.82 -0.15
N SER A 9 16.46 -6.02 0.13
CA SER A 9 15.59 -6.77 -0.78
C SER A 9 14.15 -6.69 -0.27
N LYS A 10 13.41 -5.67 -0.71
CA LYS A 10 11.96 -5.57 -0.51
C LYS A 10 11.27 -5.71 -1.86
N ASP A 11 10.21 -6.50 -1.88
CA ASP A 11 9.37 -6.66 -3.06
C ASP A 11 8.54 -5.41 -3.33
N THR A 12 8.29 -5.12 -4.61
CA THR A 12 7.61 -3.90 -5.05
C THR A 12 6.18 -3.78 -4.50
N ARG A 13 5.47 -4.90 -4.31
CA ARG A 13 4.13 -4.91 -3.70
C ARG A 13 4.13 -4.50 -2.22
N SER A 14 5.20 -4.77 -1.48
CA SER A 14 5.36 -4.25 -0.12
C SER A 14 5.57 -2.73 -0.12
N GLY A 15 6.30 -2.22 -1.12
CA GLY A 15 6.41 -0.78 -1.37
C GLY A 15 5.07 -0.14 -1.77
N PHE A 16 4.28 -0.82 -2.60
CA PHE A 16 2.94 -0.38 -3.00
C PHE A 16 2.00 -0.25 -1.79
N GLY A 17 1.91 -1.27 -0.94
CA GLY A 17 1.07 -1.21 0.27
C GLY A 17 1.48 -0.08 1.21
N ALA A 18 2.79 0.05 1.50
CA ALA A 18 3.32 1.13 2.33
C ALA A 18 3.05 2.52 1.74
N GLY A 19 3.23 2.69 0.43
CA GLY A 19 2.96 3.93 -0.27
C GLY A 19 1.47 4.29 -0.27
N MET A 20 0.59 3.30 -0.41
CA MET A 20 -0.85 3.52 -0.32
C MET A 20 -1.24 3.99 1.07
N THR A 21 -0.72 3.38 2.15
CA THR A 21 -0.95 3.85 3.52
C THR A 21 -0.45 5.28 3.73
N GLU A 22 0.75 5.62 3.23
CA GLU A 22 1.28 6.98 3.29
C GLU A 22 0.37 7.99 2.56
N LEU A 23 -0.11 7.64 1.37
CA LEU A 23 -1.05 8.47 0.60
C LEU A 23 -2.38 8.64 1.33
N GLY A 24 -2.91 7.58 1.94
CA GLY A 24 -4.13 7.62 2.74
C GLY A 24 -4.03 8.59 3.92
N GLN A 25 -2.85 8.71 4.55
CA GLN A 25 -2.61 9.66 5.63
C GLN A 25 -2.52 11.11 5.16
N LYS A 26 -2.02 11.34 3.94
CA LYS A 26 -1.74 12.69 3.41
C LYS A 26 -2.87 13.28 2.57
N ASN A 27 -3.75 12.45 2.02
CA ASN A 27 -4.81 12.88 1.12
C ASN A 27 -6.10 12.09 1.38
N GLU A 28 -7.13 12.80 1.86
CA GLU A 28 -8.45 12.24 2.15
C GLU A 28 -9.20 11.76 0.90
N ASN A 29 -8.86 12.27 -0.29
CA ASN A 29 -9.49 11.87 -1.55
C ASN A 29 -9.00 10.52 -2.08
N VAL A 30 -7.95 9.95 -1.50
CA VAL A 30 -7.43 8.62 -1.91
C VAL A 30 -8.35 7.54 -1.37
N VAL A 31 -8.80 6.66 -2.26
CA VAL A 31 -9.58 5.46 -1.94
C VAL A 31 -8.90 4.22 -2.50
N ALA A 32 -9.11 3.07 -1.86
CA ALA A 32 -8.57 1.80 -2.29
C ALA A 32 -9.72 0.81 -2.59
N LEU A 33 -9.67 0.20 -3.77
CA LEU A 33 -10.58 -0.88 -4.15
C LEU A 33 -9.76 -2.17 -4.26
N CYS A 34 -10.28 -3.27 -3.72
CA CYS A 34 -9.63 -4.57 -3.75
C CYS A 34 -10.68 -5.65 -4.07
N ALA A 35 -10.27 -6.69 -4.80
CA ALA A 35 -11.08 -7.88 -5.05
C ALA A 35 -10.33 -9.08 -4.47
N ASP A 36 -10.67 -9.48 -3.25
CA ASP A 36 -10.15 -10.63 -2.48
C ASP A 36 -8.61 -10.74 -2.27
N LEU A 37 -7.81 -9.79 -2.75
CA LEU A 37 -6.34 -9.89 -2.78
C LEU A 37 -5.61 -9.03 -1.74
N ILE A 38 -6.24 -8.76 -0.58
CA ILE A 38 -5.73 -7.83 0.45
C ILE A 38 -4.28 -8.17 0.85
N GLY A 39 -4.02 -9.42 1.25
CA GLY A 39 -2.69 -9.83 1.71
C GLY A 39 -1.64 -9.87 0.58
N SER A 40 -2.08 -10.01 -0.66
CA SER A 40 -1.22 -9.96 -1.85
C SER A 40 -0.80 -8.53 -2.18
N LEU A 41 -1.71 -7.56 -2.03
CA LEU A 41 -1.43 -6.13 -2.28
C LEU A 41 -0.89 -5.38 -1.06
N LYS A 42 -0.82 -6.04 0.11
CA LYS A 42 -0.34 -5.44 1.37
C LYS A 42 -1.21 -4.25 1.81
N PHE A 43 -2.53 -4.39 1.64
CA PHE A 43 -3.49 -3.34 2.01
C PHE A 43 -3.93 -3.35 3.47
N ASP A 44 -3.45 -4.29 4.29
CA ASP A 44 -3.85 -4.45 5.68
C ASP A 44 -3.77 -3.13 6.47
N ASP A 45 -2.67 -2.39 6.32
CA ASP A 45 -2.46 -1.12 7.01
C ASP A 45 -3.34 0.01 6.47
N PHE A 46 -3.56 0.09 5.16
CA PHE A 46 -4.49 1.07 4.59
C PHE A 46 -5.93 0.82 5.07
N LYS A 47 -6.39 -0.44 4.99
CA LYS A 47 -7.73 -0.85 5.43
C LYS A 47 -7.92 -0.58 6.93
N LYS A 48 -6.92 -0.86 7.75
CA LYS A 48 -6.98 -0.64 9.21
C LYS A 48 -7.09 0.85 9.56
N ASN A 49 -6.32 1.70 8.88
CA ASN A 49 -6.25 3.13 9.19
C ASN A 49 -7.33 3.96 8.51
N HIS A 50 -7.88 3.49 7.38
CA HIS A 50 -8.87 4.20 6.55
C HIS A 50 -10.00 3.26 6.08
N PRO A 51 -10.70 2.57 7.01
CA PRO A 51 -11.71 1.57 6.66
C PRO A 51 -12.88 2.13 5.83
N GLU A 52 -13.21 3.41 6.02
CA GLU A 52 -14.25 4.12 5.28
C GLU A 52 -13.89 4.43 3.82
N ARG A 53 -12.60 4.33 3.47
CA ARG A 53 -12.05 4.57 2.12
C ARG A 53 -11.48 3.30 1.47
N PHE A 54 -11.66 2.15 2.11
CA PHE A 54 -11.30 0.85 1.58
C PHE A 54 -12.56 0.07 1.19
N PHE A 55 -12.65 -0.34 -0.07
CA PHE A 55 -13.80 -1.05 -0.62
C PHE A 55 -13.38 -2.45 -1.08
N GLN A 56 -13.92 -3.47 -0.42
CA GLN A 56 -13.83 -4.85 -0.90
C GLN A 56 -14.95 -5.08 -1.93
N ILE A 57 -14.57 -5.43 -3.15
CA ILE A 57 -15.45 -5.60 -4.30
C ILE A 57 -15.40 -7.03 -4.88
N GLY A 58 -14.87 -7.98 -4.10
CA GLY A 58 -14.74 -9.40 -4.42
C GLY A 58 -14.27 -10.15 -3.19
#